data_AF-A0A1H6TPR6-F1
#
_entry.id   AF-A0A1H6TPR6-F1
#
_cell.length_a   1.000
_cell.length_b   1.000
_cell.length_c   1.000
_cell.angle_alpha   90.00
_cell.angle_beta   90.00
_cell.angle_gamma   90.00
#
_symmetry.space_group_name_H-M   'P 1'
#
loop_
_entity.id
_entity.type
_entity.pdbx_description
1 polymer ?
#
loop_
_entity_poly.entity_id
_entity_poly.type
_entity_poly.pdbx_seq_one_letter_code
_entity_poly.pdbx_strand_id
1 'polypeptide(L)'
;MEKEELNKLIDKIESENPVEKAFFGLHSSDYGESSYIKANKYGLELFARELLIASSKSEENLNEYKDNVIEFSLNEKWLTSDIWINHIELKKEDRIDLIKEEIPKITWKDKFILVGCFFTIALLIIIFIVGLFSVFNWYNEDKETKQNKNLELKKFVDEISVINLYKI
;
A
#
# COMPACT_ATOMS: atom_id res chain seq x y z
N MET A 1 4.56 7.54 -41.40
CA MET A 1 4.89 8.98 -41.43
C MET A 1 6.40 9.06 -41.53
N GLU A 2 6.95 9.95 -42.35
CA GLU A 2 8.39 10.11 -42.44
C GLU A 2 8.95 10.71 -41.14
N LYS A 3 10.16 10.31 -40.73
CA LYS A 3 10.78 10.75 -39.46
C LYS A 3 10.86 12.27 -39.34
N GLU A 4 11.12 12.96 -40.45
CA GLU A 4 11.21 14.42 -40.50
C GLU A 4 9.85 15.10 -40.27
N GLU A 5 8.77 14.54 -40.82
CA GLU A 5 7.40 15.05 -40.60
C GLU A 5 6.96 14.85 -39.16
N LEU A 6 7.31 13.69 -38.57
CA LEU A 6 7.02 13.38 -37.18
C LEU A 6 7.73 14.35 -36.23
N ASN A 7 9.01 14.63 -36.45
CA ASN A 7 9.76 15.59 -35.64
C ASN A 7 9.18 17.01 -35.75
N LYS A 8 8.82 17.46 -36.95
CA LYS A 8 8.15 18.76 -37.13
C LYS A 8 6.82 18.86 -36.37
N LEU A 9 6.06 17.77 -36.31
CA LEU A 9 4.82 17.71 -35.54
C LEU A 9 5.09 17.78 -34.03
N ILE A 10 6.09 17.05 -33.54
CA ILE A 10 6.52 17.07 -32.13
C ILE A 10 6.93 18.50 -31.71
N ASP A 11 7.81 19.14 -32.49
CA ASP A 11 8.30 20.50 -32.21
C ASP A 11 7.15 21.53 -32.23
N LYS A 12 6.21 21.36 -33.16
CA LYS A 12 5.03 22.22 -33.23
C LYS A 12 4.16 22.08 -31.98
N ILE A 13 3.89 20.86 -31.55
CA ILE A 13 3.10 20.60 -30.34
C ILE A 13 3.80 21.24 -29.13
N GLU A 14 5.11 21.06 -28.98
CA GLU A 14 5.85 21.63 -27.86
C GLU A 14 5.81 23.17 -27.84
N SER A 15 5.99 23.82 -28.99
CA SER A 15 5.99 25.28 -29.08
C SER A 15 4.63 25.95 -28.91
N GLU A 16 3.54 25.27 -29.28
CA GLU A 16 2.17 25.82 -29.21
C GLU A 16 1.49 25.58 -27.85
N ASN A 17 2.02 24.68 -27.02
CA ASN A 17 1.37 24.23 -25.79
C ASN A 17 2.13 24.65 -24.52
N PRO A 18 1.67 25.71 -23.81
CA PRO A 18 2.31 26.15 -22.57
C PRO A 18 2.09 25.14 -21.43
N VAL A 19 3.21 24.60 -20.92
CA VAL A 19 3.27 23.58 -19.86
C VAL A 19 2.55 24.03 -18.59
N GLU A 20 2.63 25.32 -18.23
CA GLU A 20 2.03 25.86 -17.01
C GLU A 20 0.50 25.91 -17.05
N LYS A 21 -0.08 25.86 -18.25
CA LYS A 21 -1.54 25.84 -18.44
C LYS A 21 -2.04 24.44 -18.76
N ALA A 22 -1.15 23.47 -18.94
CA ALA A 22 -1.52 22.12 -19.30
C ALA A 22 -2.01 21.31 -18.11
N PHE A 23 -2.91 20.38 -18.38
CA PHE A 23 -3.44 19.44 -17.39
C PHE A 23 -3.83 18.15 -18.10
N PHE A 24 -3.28 17.03 -17.62
CA PHE A 24 -3.63 15.67 -18.05
C PHE A 24 -3.58 14.72 -16.85
N GLY A 25 -4.58 13.85 -16.74
CA GLY A 25 -4.70 12.91 -15.64
C GLY A 25 -5.53 11.69 -15.99
N LEU A 26 -5.12 10.54 -15.48
CA LEU A 26 -5.91 9.31 -15.49
C LEU A 26 -6.48 9.08 -14.11
N HIS A 27 -7.79 8.93 -14.07
CA HIS A 27 -8.54 8.85 -12.83
C HIS A 27 -9.36 7.56 -12.83
N SER A 28 -9.49 6.95 -11.66
CA SER A 28 -10.47 5.90 -11.40
C SER A 28 -11.63 6.48 -10.62
N SER A 29 -12.85 6.02 -10.86
CA SER A 29 -13.96 6.29 -9.94
C SER A 29 -13.68 5.68 -8.56
N ASP A 30 -14.28 6.23 -7.50
CA ASP A 30 -14.04 5.85 -6.09
C ASP A 30 -14.28 4.35 -5.78
N TYR A 31 -14.95 3.63 -6.69
CA TYR A 31 -15.24 2.20 -6.59
C TYR A 31 -14.55 1.35 -7.67
N GLY A 32 -13.69 1.94 -8.49
CA GLY A 32 -12.91 1.22 -9.52
C GLY A 32 -13.73 0.70 -10.70
N GLU A 33 -15.00 1.08 -10.84
CA GLU A 33 -15.90 0.59 -11.90
C GLU A 33 -15.59 1.23 -13.27
N SER A 34 -14.88 2.35 -13.28
CA SER A 34 -14.53 3.06 -14.50
C SER A 34 -13.23 3.86 -14.35
N SER A 35 -12.43 3.86 -15.41
CA SER A 35 -11.27 4.72 -15.56
C SER A 35 -11.56 5.77 -16.64
N TYR A 36 -11.15 7.01 -16.41
CA TYR A 36 -11.38 8.11 -17.33
C TYR A 36 -10.18 9.06 -17.40
N ILE A 37 -10.05 9.74 -18.54
CA ILE A 37 -9.06 10.79 -18.75
C ILE A 37 -9.70 12.13 -18.39
N LYS A 38 -9.05 12.92 -17.54
CA LYS A 38 -9.37 14.32 -17.32
C LYS A 38 -8.21 15.15 -17.84
N ALA A 39 -8.45 15.96 -18.85
CA ALA A 39 -7.40 16.75 -19.47
C ALA A 39 -7.98 18.01 -20.12
N ASN A 40 -7.14 19.03 -20.30
CA ASN A 40 -7.45 20.14 -21.20
C ASN A 40 -6.75 19.97 -22.55
N LYS A 41 -7.03 20.87 -23.50
CA LYS A 41 -6.42 20.83 -24.84
C LYS A 41 -4.89 20.73 -24.77
N TYR A 42 -4.27 21.59 -23.98
CA TYR A 42 -2.80 21.66 -23.86
C TYR A 42 -2.20 20.36 -23.30
N GLY A 43 -2.81 19.79 -22.25
CA GLY A 43 -2.34 18.54 -21.67
C GLY A 43 -2.57 17.32 -22.57
N LEU A 44 -3.67 17.29 -23.33
CA LEU A 44 -3.89 16.23 -24.32
C LEU A 44 -2.83 16.25 -25.42
N GLU A 45 -2.53 17.44 -25.94
CA GLU A 45 -1.53 17.60 -27.01
C GLU A 45 -0.12 17.27 -26.50
N LEU A 46 0.26 17.75 -25.30
CA LEU A 46 1.54 17.39 -24.68
C LEU A 46 1.64 15.88 -24.37
N PHE A 47 0.56 15.23 -23.93
CA PHE A 47 0.58 13.78 -23.75
C PHE A 47 0.71 13.04 -25.08
N ALA A 48 0.04 13.52 -26.14
CA ALA A 48 0.22 12.97 -27.48
C ALA A 48 1.66 13.14 -27.99
N ARG A 49 2.32 14.28 -27.70
CA ARG A 49 3.75 14.49 -27.98
C ARG A 49 4.61 13.37 -27.39
N GLU A 50 4.41 13.03 -26.12
CA GLU A 50 5.17 11.96 -25.46
C GLU A 50 4.97 10.60 -26.16
N LEU A 51 3.74 10.28 -26.57
CA LEU A 51 3.46 9.07 -27.34
C LEU A 51 4.15 9.09 -28.71
N LEU A 52 4.21 10.24 -29.37
CA LEU A 52 4.90 10.40 -30.67
C LEU A 52 6.42 10.27 -30.54
N ILE A 53 7.01 10.84 -29.49
CA ILE A 53 8.43 10.67 -29.15
C ILE A 53 8.72 9.19 -28.86
N ALA A 54 7.85 8.51 -28.13
CA ALA A 54 8.02 7.09 -27.87
C ALA A 54 7.91 6.25 -29.15
N SER A 55 6.96 6.59 -30.03
CA SER A 55 6.80 5.93 -31.33
C SER A 55 8.03 6.13 -32.22
N SER A 56 8.65 7.31 -32.22
CA SER A 56 9.83 7.58 -33.07
C SER A 56 11.07 6.79 -32.64
N LYS A 57 11.17 6.47 -31.34
CA LYS A 57 12.24 5.63 -30.78
C LYS A 57 11.99 4.13 -30.98
N SER A 58 10.79 3.73 -31.41
CA SER A 58 10.43 2.32 -31.49
C SER A 58 11.20 1.57 -32.56
N GLU A 59 11.46 2.18 -33.71
CA GLU A 59 12.23 1.57 -34.80
C GLU A 59 13.72 1.36 -34.45
N GLU A 60 14.30 2.24 -33.64
CA GLU A 60 15.70 2.15 -33.20
C GLU A 60 15.87 1.14 -32.05
N ASN A 61 15.01 1.21 -31.03
CA ASN A 61 15.16 0.40 -29.81
C ASN A 61 14.71 -1.06 -29.97
N LEU A 62 13.71 -1.36 -30.80
CA LEU A 62 13.24 -2.74 -31.02
C LEU A 62 14.28 -3.64 -31.70
N ASN A 63 15.30 -3.05 -32.33
CA ASN A 63 16.37 -3.78 -33.00
C ASN A 63 17.54 -4.15 -32.07
N GLU A 64 17.72 -3.43 -30.95
CA GLU A 64 18.89 -3.60 -30.06
C GLU A 64 18.63 -4.52 -28.85
N TYR A 65 17.39 -4.99 -28.63
CA TYR A 65 17.02 -5.89 -27.51
C TYR A 65 17.45 -5.39 -26.11
N LYS A 66 17.81 -4.11 -26.01
CA LYS A 66 18.17 -3.41 -24.78
C LYS A 66 17.22 -2.23 -24.67
N ASP A 67 16.37 -2.27 -23.66
CA ASP A 67 15.49 -1.17 -23.24
C ASP A 67 14.32 -0.87 -24.20
N ASN A 68 13.36 -1.80 -24.24
CA ASN A 68 12.02 -1.58 -24.83
C ASN A 68 11.13 -0.68 -23.96
N VAL A 69 11.68 -0.09 -22.89
CA VAL A 69 10.94 0.70 -21.91
C VAL A 69 11.28 2.17 -22.13
N ILE A 70 10.27 2.97 -22.43
CA ILE A 70 10.39 4.42 -22.54
C ILE A 70 9.73 5.02 -21.32
N GLU A 71 10.54 5.51 -20.37
CA GLU A 71 10.03 6.23 -19.21
C GLU A 71 9.44 7.58 -19.64
N PHE A 72 8.26 7.89 -19.12
CA PHE A 72 7.74 9.25 -19.24
C PHE A 72 8.53 10.18 -18.33
N SER A 73 8.63 11.46 -18.69
CA SER A 73 9.13 12.52 -17.81
C SER A 73 8.13 12.76 -16.65
N LEU A 74 8.10 11.84 -15.68
CA LEU A 74 7.17 11.77 -14.54
C LEU A 74 7.19 13.00 -13.60
N ASN A 75 8.08 13.95 -13.84
CA ASN A 75 8.23 15.16 -13.03
C ASN A 75 7.52 16.39 -13.61
N GLU A 76 6.77 16.25 -14.70
CA GLU A 76 6.09 17.39 -15.30
C GLU A 76 4.81 17.77 -14.53
N LYS A 77 4.74 19.03 -14.10
CA LYS A 77 3.67 19.57 -13.22
C LYS A 77 2.26 19.48 -13.80
N TRP A 78 2.13 19.25 -15.10
CA TRP A 78 0.84 19.14 -15.78
C TRP A 78 0.25 17.72 -15.73
N LEU A 79 1.03 16.73 -15.26
CA LEU A 79 0.57 15.35 -15.07
C LEU A 79 0.03 15.17 -13.65
N THR A 80 -1.26 14.91 -13.51
CA THR A 80 -1.93 14.72 -12.21
C THR A 80 -2.88 13.54 -12.30
N SER A 81 -2.47 12.38 -11.80
CA SER A 81 -3.13 11.12 -12.10
C SER A 81 -3.27 10.28 -10.84
N ASP A 82 -4.45 9.69 -10.61
CA ASP A 82 -4.64 8.68 -9.57
C ASP A 82 -4.08 7.32 -10.02
N ILE A 83 -4.07 7.10 -11.35
CA ILE A 83 -3.50 5.93 -12.00
C ILE A 83 -2.08 6.27 -12.47
N TRP A 84 -1.08 5.58 -11.93
CA TRP A 84 0.31 5.88 -12.23
C TRP A 84 0.77 5.19 -13.54
N ILE A 85 1.09 5.97 -14.57
CA ILE A 85 1.76 5.47 -15.78
C ILE A 85 3.23 5.86 -15.73
N ASN A 86 4.10 4.87 -15.48
CA ASN A 86 5.55 5.07 -15.37
C ASN A 86 6.25 5.09 -16.73
N HIS A 87 5.81 4.24 -17.64
CA HIS A 87 6.55 3.96 -18.87
C HIS A 87 5.63 3.42 -19.96
N ILE A 88 6.14 3.43 -21.18
CA ILE A 88 5.62 2.68 -22.32
C ILE A 88 6.53 1.49 -22.56
N GLU A 89 5.95 0.29 -22.60
CA GLU A 89 6.63 -0.91 -23.06
C GLU A 89 6.36 -1.10 -24.55
N LEU A 90 7.42 -1.02 -25.36
CA LEU A 90 7.37 -1.27 -26.79
C LEU A 90 7.41 -2.78 -27.07
N LYS A 91 6.52 -3.23 -27.95
CA LYS A 91 6.41 -4.64 -28.36
C LYS A 91 6.59 -4.77 -29.86
N LYS A 92 7.26 -5.83 -30.28
CA LYS A 92 7.59 -6.08 -31.69
C LYS A 92 6.43 -6.76 -32.43
N GLU A 93 5.51 -7.36 -31.67
CA GLU A 93 4.41 -8.14 -32.21
C GLU A 93 3.30 -7.23 -32.76
N ASP A 94 2.98 -7.39 -34.05
CA ASP A 94 1.95 -6.61 -34.77
C ASP A 94 0.51 -6.84 -34.27
N ARG A 95 0.31 -7.82 -33.39
CA ARG A 95 -0.96 -8.12 -32.74
C ARG A 95 -0.72 -8.94 -31.49
N ILE A 96 -1.03 -8.37 -30.32
CA ILE A 96 -1.32 -9.19 -29.15
C ILE A 96 -2.78 -9.59 -29.33
N ASP A 97 -3.05 -10.80 -29.81
CA ASP A 97 -4.30 -11.44 -29.45
C ASP A 97 -4.30 -11.42 -27.92
N LEU A 98 -5.15 -10.59 -27.30
CA LEU A 98 -5.27 -10.37 -25.85
C LEU A 98 -5.78 -11.65 -25.17
N ILE A 99 -5.05 -12.74 -25.29
CA ILE A 99 -5.26 -13.98 -24.57
C ILE A 99 -4.72 -13.71 -23.17
N LYS A 100 -5.64 -13.31 -22.29
CA LYS A 100 -5.51 -13.30 -20.83
C LYS A 100 -4.17 -12.74 -20.35
N GLU A 101 -4.19 -11.48 -19.92
CA GLU A 101 -3.22 -11.03 -18.92
C GLU A 101 -3.06 -12.15 -17.89
N GLU A 102 -1.84 -12.69 -17.81
CA GLU A 102 -1.51 -13.67 -16.79
C GLU A 102 -1.80 -12.98 -15.46
N ILE A 103 -2.91 -13.38 -14.83
CA ILE A 103 -3.20 -13.08 -13.42
C ILE A 103 -1.86 -13.25 -12.71
N PRO A 104 -1.35 -12.20 -12.02
CA PRO A 104 0.00 -12.21 -11.48
C PRO A 104 0.22 -13.54 -10.77
N LYS A 105 1.15 -14.35 -11.29
CA LYS A 105 1.45 -15.67 -10.74
C LYS A 105 1.82 -15.42 -9.29
N ILE A 106 0.90 -15.73 -8.37
CA ILE A 106 1.10 -15.67 -6.93
C ILE A 106 2.43 -16.37 -6.67
N THR A 107 3.44 -15.56 -6.37
CA THR A 107 4.79 -16.08 -6.24
C THR A 107 4.83 -16.78 -4.89
N TRP A 108 5.62 -17.85 -4.73
CA TRP A 108 5.62 -18.62 -3.49
C TRP A 108 5.93 -17.73 -2.26
N LYS A 109 6.66 -16.63 -2.47
CA LYS A 109 6.93 -15.58 -1.49
C LYS A 109 5.65 -14.93 -0.94
N ASP A 110 4.64 -14.66 -1.78
CA ASP A 110 3.39 -14.04 -1.36
C ASP A 110 2.59 -14.98 -0.44
N LYS A 111 2.67 -16.29 -0.68
CA LYS A 111 2.09 -17.31 0.20
C LYS A 111 2.80 -17.38 1.55
N PHE A 112 4.13 -17.26 1.59
CA PHE A 112 4.88 -17.23 2.85
C PHE A 112 4.62 -15.97 3.67
N ILE A 113 4.44 -14.81 3.03
CA ILE A 113 4.10 -13.56 3.74
C ILE A 113 2.73 -13.68 4.39
N LEU A 114 1.74 -14.22 3.68
CA LEU A 114 0.38 -14.38 4.20
C LEU A 114 0.35 -15.38 5.38
N VAL A 115 1.04 -16.52 5.26
CA VAL A 115 1.15 -17.52 6.34
C VAL A 115 1.95 -16.97 7.52
N GLY A 116 3.03 -16.25 7.28
CA GLY A 116 3.86 -15.64 8.33
C GLY A 116 3.12 -14.57 9.12
N CYS A 117 2.29 -13.76 8.45
CA CYS A 117 1.44 -12.76 9.10
C CYS A 117 0.43 -13.43 10.04
N PHE A 118 -0.25 -14.48 9.56
CA PHE A 118 -1.22 -15.22 10.37
C PHE A 118 -0.57 -15.86 11.61
N PHE A 119 0.61 -16.47 11.46
CA PHE A 119 1.35 -17.05 12.59
C PHE A 119 1.76 -16.00 13.62
N THR A 120 2.20 -14.82 13.17
CA THR A 120 2.60 -13.72 14.05
C THR A 120 1.40 -13.19 14.86
N ILE A 121 0.25 -13.00 14.22
CA ILE A 121 -0.98 -12.57 14.90
C ILE A 121 -1.43 -13.63 15.92
N ALA A 122 -1.42 -14.91 15.54
CA ALA A 122 -1.78 -16.00 16.45
C ALA A 122 -0.85 -16.04 17.69
N LEU A 123 0.46 -15.87 17.49
CA LEU A 123 1.44 -15.81 18.58
C LEU A 123 1.16 -14.64 19.53
N LEU A 124 0.87 -13.45 18.99
CA LEU A 124 0.54 -12.27 19.80
C LEU A 124 -0.72 -12.47 20.64
N ILE A 125 -1.76 -13.10 20.08
CA ILE A 125 -2.99 -13.43 20.80
C ILE A 125 -2.70 -14.39 21.97
N ILE A 126 -1.88 -15.42 21.74
CA ILE A 126 -1.51 -16.38 22.79
C ILE A 126 -0.75 -15.68 23.92
N ILE A 127 0.26 -14.87 23.59
CA ILE A 127 1.04 -14.11 24.59
C ILE A 127 0.12 -13.18 25.38
N PHE A 128 -0.81 -12.51 24.71
CA PHE A 128 -1.78 -11.62 25.35
C PHE A 128 -2.69 -12.37 26.34
N ILE A 129 -3.22 -13.53 25.94
CA ILE A 129 -4.07 -14.38 26.79
C ILE A 129 -3.30 -14.88 28.02
N VAL A 130 -2.08 -15.38 27.84
CA VAL A 130 -1.23 -15.85 28.95
C VAL A 130 -0.89 -14.70 29.92
N GLY A 131 -0.62 -13.51 29.37
CA GLY A 131 -0.43 -12.29 30.16
C GLY A 131 -1.65 -11.95 31.01
N LEU A 132 -2.85 -11.98 30.43
CA LEU A 132 -4.10 -11.76 31.16
C LEU A 132 -4.30 -12.79 32.27
N PHE A 133 -4.14 -14.09 31.98
CA PHE A 133 -4.26 -15.14 32.99
C PHE A 133 -3.28 -14.94 34.16
N SER A 134 -2.05 -14.52 33.87
CA SER A 134 -1.04 -14.26 34.90
C SER A 134 -1.46 -13.10 35.81
N VAL A 135 -1.98 -12.01 35.24
CA VAL A 135 -2.47 -10.85 35.99
C VAL A 135 -3.69 -11.23 36.85
N PHE A 136 -4.63 -12.00 36.29
CA PHE A 136 -5.81 -12.46 37.04
C PHE A 136 -5.43 -13.42 38.17
N ASN A 137 -4.48 -14.33 37.94
CA ASN A 137 -4.02 -15.25 38.97
C ASN A 137 -3.36 -14.48 40.12
N TRP A 138 -2.48 -13.53 39.80
CA TRP A 138 -1.84 -12.68 40.80
C TRP A 138 -2.85 -11.83 41.59
N TYR A 139 -3.85 -11.25 40.90
CA TYR A 139 -4.90 -10.47 41.55
C TYR A 139 -5.76 -11.33 42.51
N ASN A 140 -6.07 -12.57 42.14
CA ASN A 140 -6.82 -13.49 42.99
C ASN A 140 -6.00 -13.94 44.20
N GLU A 141 -4.72 -14.25 44.03
CA GLU A 141 -3.82 -14.65 45.12
C GLU A 141 -3.61 -13.51 46.14
N ASP A 142 -3.45 -12.26 45.68
CA ASP A 142 -3.37 -11.09 46.57
C ASP A 142 -4.67 -10.89 47.37
N LYS A 143 -5.83 -11.15 46.74
CA LYS A 143 -7.14 -11.04 47.40
C LYS A 143 -7.33 -12.11 48.48
N GLU A 144 -6.98 -13.36 48.20
CA GLU A 144 -7.04 -14.45 49.19
C GLU A 144 -6.08 -14.20 50.35
N THR A 145 -4.86 -13.74 50.07
CA THR A 145 -3.87 -13.42 51.11
C THR A 145 -4.34 -12.30 52.04
N LYS A 146 -4.96 -11.24 51.48
CA LYS A 146 -5.54 -10.14 52.27
C LYS A 146 -6.74 -10.61 53.11
N GLN A 147 -7.58 -11.49 52.58
CA GLN A 147 -8.71 -12.04 53.35
C GLN A 147 -8.24 -12.90 54.51
N ASN A 148 -7.25 -13.77 54.31
CA ASN A 148 -6.71 -14.63 55.36
C ASN A 148 -6.06 -13.83 56.49
N LYS A 149 -5.26 -12.80 56.16
CA LYS A 149 -4.66 -11.91 57.19
C LYS A 149 -5.73 -11.18 58.01
N ASN A 150 -6.80 -10.71 57.38
CA ASN A 150 -7.89 -10.05 58.10
C ASN A 150 -8.64 -11.02 59.03
N LEU A 151 -8.79 -12.29 58.63
CA LEU A 151 -9.42 -13.32 59.46
C LEU A 151 -8.56 -13.66 60.68
N GLU A 152 -7.25 -13.79 60.52
CA GLU A 152 -6.31 -14.02 61.64
C GLU A 152 -6.27 -12.84 62.62
N LEU A 153 -6.20 -11.61 62.11
CA LEU A 153 -6.26 -10.41 62.95
C LEU A 153 -7.56 -10.34 63.75
N LYS A 154 -8.70 -10.69 63.14
CA LYS A 154 -9.99 -10.72 63.83
C LYS A 154 -10.00 -11.76 64.97
N LYS A 155 -9.51 -12.98 64.71
CA LYS A 155 -9.39 -14.02 65.75
C LYS A 155 -8.50 -13.58 66.91
N PHE A 156 -7.38 -12.93 66.62
CA PHE A 156 -6.47 -12.42 67.64
C PHE A 156 -7.09 -11.32 68.51
N VAL A 157 -7.83 -10.38 67.90
CA VAL A 157 -8.56 -9.32 68.63
C VAL A 157 -9.68 -9.93 69.49
N ASP A 158 -10.40 -10.92 68.99
CA ASP A 158 -11.45 -11.62 69.74
C ASP A 158 -10.84 -12.36 70.96
N GLU A 159 -9.70 -13.04 70.81
CA GLU A 159 -8.99 -13.71 71.92
C GLU A 159 -8.52 -12.72 73.00
N ILE A 160 -7.91 -11.59 72.62
CA ILE A 160 -7.51 -10.55 73.59
C ILE A 160 -8.72 -10.00 74.34
N SER A 161 -9.84 -9.79 73.64
CA SER A 161 -11.07 -9.26 74.23
C SER A 161 -11.65 -10.22 75.26
N VAL A 162 -11.61 -11.54 74.98
CA VAL A 162 -12.02 -12.57 75.94
C VAL A 162 -11.09 -12.59 77.15
N ILE A 163 -9.77 -12.52 76.97
CA ILE A 163 -8.81 -12.52 78.09
C ILE A 163 -9.01 -11.30 79.00
N ASN A 164 -9.30 -10.13 78.44
CA ASN A 164 -9.56 -8.92 79.24
C ASN A 164 -10.88 -8.98 80.03
N LEU A 165 -11.90 -9.70 79.54
CA LEU A 165 -13.17 -9.90 80.26
C LEU A 165 -13.03 -10.80 81.49
N TYR A 166 -12.05 -11.70 81.53
CA TYR A 166 -11.79 -12.59 82.67
C TYR A 166 -10.81 -12.03 83.71
N LYS A 167 -10.31 -10.80 83.52
CA LYS A 167 -9.32 -10.15 84.40
C LYS A 167 -9.92 -9.08 85.34
N ILE A 168 -11.25 -9.04 85.47
CA ILE A 168 -12.04 -8.22 86.40
C ILE A 168 -12.66 -9.14 87.44
#